data_AF-A0A835L0K5-F1
#
_entry.id   AF-A0A835L0K5-F1
#
_cell.length_a   1.000
_cell.length_b   1.000
_cell.length_c   1.000
_cell.angle_alpha   90.00
_cell.angle_beta   90.00
_cell.angle_gamma   90.00
#
_symmetry.space_group_name_H-M   'P 1'
#
loop_
_entity.id
_entity.type
_entity.pdbx_description
1 polymer ?
#
loop_
_entity_poly.entity_id
_entity_poly.type
_entity_poly.pdbx_seq_one_letter_code
_entity_poly.pdbx_strand_id
1 'polypeptide(L)'
;MNEKAITEKELLTAIKDLLKKNGYLNKINAEVRAQVTELLQRQQTAGAETTPPTPSEEVLLVNELVREYLEWNGYLYTASVLVSEAAMPKDKKSRTELCTEVGVRDDEKSSALPLLSNIVAAYTERIKRKINKIKRDAC
;
A
#
# COMPACT_ATOMS: atom_id res chain seq x y z
N MET A 1 9.99 2.86 -52.83
CA MET A 1 9.70 2.56 -51.42
C MET A 1 9.58 3.91 -50.73
N ASN A 2 8.40 4.26 -50.21
CA ASN A 2 8.13 5.59 -49.68
C ASN A 2 8.71 5.67 -48.26
N GLU A 3 9.85 6.33 -48.13
CA GLU A 3 10.49 6.63 -46.85
C GLU A 3 9.60 7.64 -46.13
N LYS A 4 8.71 7.14 -45.25
CA LYS A 4 7.82 7.99 -44.47
C LYS A 4 8.69 8.81 -43.53
N ALA A 5 8.95 10.07 -43.89
CA ALA A 5 9.68 11.01 -43.06
C ALA A 5 9.03 11.07 -41.68
N ILE A 6 9.77 10.64 -40.65
CA ILE A 6 9.31 10.71 -39.26
C ILE A 6 9.11 12.19 -38.95
N THR A 7 7.86 12.57 -38.71
CA THR A 7 7.54 13.95 -38.37
C THR A 7 8.08 14.29 -36.98
N GLU A 8 8.46 15.54 -36.74
CA GLU A 8 8.91 16.01 -35.42
C GLU A 8 7.93 15.61 -34.29
N LYS A 9 6.63 15.62 -34.61
CA LYS A 9 5.56 15.20 -33.71
C LYS A 9 5.58 13.70 -33.39
N GLU A 10 5.87 12.85 -34.37
CA GLU A 10 6.02 11.40 -34.16
C GLU A 10 7.24 11.11 -33.29
N LEU A 11 8.36 11.81 -33.53
CA LEU A 11 9.58 11.68 -32.70
C LEU A 11 9.32 12.10 -31.25
N LEU A 12 8.67 13.25 -31.05
CA LEU A 12 8.36 13.78 -29.72
C LEU A 12 7.39 12.87 -28.96
N THR A 13 6.48 12.20 -29.67
CA THR A 13 5.57 11.20 -29.10
C THR A 13 6.34 9.95 -28.69
N ALA A 14 7.22 9.43 -29.55
CA ALA A 14 8.04 8.26 -29.24
C ALA A 14 8.94 8.49 -28.01
N ILE A 15 9.55 9.68 -27.88
CA ILE A 15 10.35 10.05 -26.71
C ILE A 15 9.50 10.06 -25.44
N LYS A 16 8.30 10.67 -25.48
CA LYS A 16 7.37 10.68 -24.34
C LYS A 16 6.97 9.27 -23.92
N ASP A 17 6.70 8.39 -24.87
CA ASP A 17 6.30 7.01 -24.58
C ASP A 17 7.48 6.19 -24.05
N LEU A 18 8.71 6.45 -24.50
CA LEU A 18 9.92 5.86 -23.92
C LEU A 18 10.13 6.29 -22.46
N LEU A 19 9.94 7.59 -22.17
CA LEU A 19 10.04 8.14 -20.82
C LEU A 19 8.95 7.58 -19.90
N LYS A 20 7.74 7.34 -20.42
CA LYS A 20 6.66 6.66 -19.68
C LYS A 20 7.01 5.19 -19.43
N LYS A 21 7.47 4.46 -20.45
CA LYS A 21 7.81 3.04 -20.36
C LYS A 21 8.94 2.79 -19.36
N ASN A 22 9.93 3.68 -19.33
CA ASN A 22 11.05 3.64 -18.38
C ASN A 22 10.70 4.21 -17.00
N GLY A 23 9.46 4.65 -16.76
CA GLY A 23 8.99 5.14 -15.47
C GLY A 23 9.41 6.57 -15.09
N TYR A 24 10.31 7.21 -15.83
CA TYR A 24 10.77 8.59 -15.55
C TYR A 24 9.62 9.60 -15.55
N LEU A 25 8.70 9.50 -16.51
CA LEU A 25 7.56 10.42 -16.60
C LEU A 25 6.58 10.22 -15.44
N ASN A 26 6.44 8.99 -14.94
CA ASN A 26 5.63 8.69 -13.78
C ASN A 26 6.27 9.22 -12.50
N LYS A 27 7.60 9.13 -12.37
CA LYS A 27 8.36 9.69 -11.26
C LYS A 27 8.18 11.21 -11.16
N ILE A 28 8.39 11.93 -12.26
CA ILE A 28 8.20 13.40 -12.31
C ILE A 28 6.75 13.76 -11.95
N ASN A 29 5.77 13.06 -12.52
CA ASN A 29 4.36 13.29 -12.19
C ASN A 29 4.04 13.02 -10.71
N ALA A 30 4.65 12.00 -10.12
CA ALA A 30 4.47 11.68 -8.70
C ALA A 30 5.10 12.74 -7.79
N GLU A 31 6.30 13.21 -8.12
CA GLU A 31 6.97 14.30 -7.41
C GLU A 31 6.16 15.60 -7.47
N VAL A 32 5.66 15.95 -8.66
CA VAL A 32 4.78 17.12 -8.83
C VAL A 32 3.49 16.96 -8.03
N ARG A 33 2.85 15.79 -8.10
CA ARG A 33 1.63 15.52 -7.30
C ARG A 33 1.91 15.63 -5.81
N ALA A 34 3.00 15.06 -5.32
CA ALA A 34 3.38 15.13 -3.91
C ALA A 34 3.60 16.57 -3.45
N GLN A 35 4.32 17.38 -4.24
CA GLN A 35 4.52 18.80 -3.91
C GLN A 35 3.24 19.62 -3.98
N VAL A 36 2.39 19.38 -4.98
CA VAL A 36 1.08 20.04 -5.07
C VAL A 36 0.21 19.68 -3.87
N THR A 37 0.17 18.41 -3.48
CA THR A 37 -0.55 17.96 -2.29
C THR A 37 0.01 18.62 -1.04
N GLU A 38 1.34 18.65 -0.84
CA GLU A 38 1.98 19.31 0.31
C GLU A 38 1.60 20.80 0.39
N LEU A 39 1.63 21.51 -0.74
CA LEU A 39 1.27 22.93 -0.81
C LEU A 39 -0.20 23.17 -0.52
N LEU A 40 -1.09 22.36 -1.08
CA LEU A 40 -2.53 22.42 -0.80
C LEU A 40 -2.82 22.12 0.66
N GLN A 41 -2.12 21.15 1.25
CA GLN A 41 -2.27 20.78 2.65
C GLN A 41 -1.80 21.92 3.57
N ARG A 42 -0.65 22.53 3.29
CA ARG A 42 -0.15 23.74 4.00
C ARG A 42 -1.12 24.92 3.94
N GLN A 43 -1.81 25.11 2.82
CA GLN A 43 -2.83 26.16 2.68
C GLN A 43 -4.15 25.81 3.39
N GLN A 44 -4.57 24.54 3.36
CA GLN A 44 -5.78 24.06 4.04
C GLN A 44 -5.63 24.08 5.56
N THR A 45 -4.43 23.82 6.09
CA THR A 45 -4.15 23.80 7.53
C THR A 45 -3.91 25.19 8.13
N ALA A 46 -3.91 26.26 7.33
CA ALA A 46 -3.77 27.63 7.84
C ALA A 46 -4.98 28.14 8.66
N GLY A 47 -6.08 27.37 8.72
CA GLY A 47 -7.28 27.71 9.51
C GLY A 47 -7.85 26.59 10.38
N ALA A 48 -7.42 25.34 10.23
CA ALA A 48 -7.84 24.22 11.06
C ALA A 48 -6.76 23.13 11.03
N GLU A 49 -6.19 22.82 12.20
CA GLU A 49 -5.29 21.68 12.41
C GLU A 49 -6.09 20.38 12.18
N THR A 50 -6.13 19.90 10.93
CA THR A 50 -6.70 18.59 10.57
C THR A 50 -5.61 17.53 10.44
N THR A 51 -4.52 17.66 11.21
CA THR A 51 -3.60 16.54 11.38
C THR A 51 -4.41 15.35 11.90
N PRO A 52 -4.40 14.19 11.22
CA PRO A 52 -4.97 12.98 11.78
C PRO A 52 -4.44 12.79 13.20
N PRO A 53 -5.28 12.36 14.16
CA PRO A 53 -4.81 12.11 15.51
C PRO A 53 -3.61 11.16 15.46
N THR A 54 -2.63 11.39 16.33
CA THR A 54 -1.44 10.53 16.41
C THR A 54 -1.89 9.08 16.51
N PRO A 55 -1.47 8.21 15.58
CA PRO A 55 -1.96 6.84 15.55
C PRO A 55 -1.52 6.11 16.82
N SER A 56 -2.46 5.40 17.45
CA SER A 56 -2.15 4.49 18.55
C SER A 56 -1.30 3.32 18.06
N GLU A 57 -0.69 2.57 18.97
CA GLU A 57 0.09 1.37 18.63
C GLU A 57 -0.74 0.35 17.83
N GLU A 58 -2.01 0.19 18.16
CA GLU A 58 -2.94 -0.69 17.43
C GLU A 58 -3.16 -0.23 15.99
N VAL A 59 -3.32 1.09 15.77
CA VAL A 59 -3.48 1.67 14.43
C VAL A 59 -2.18 1.54 13.63
N LEU A 60 -1.02 1.78 14.26
CA LEU A 60 0.28 1.59 13.63
C LEU A 60 0.51 0.13 13.21
N LEU A 61 0.12 -0.83 14.06
CA LEU A 61 0.19 -2.24 13.72
C LEU A 61 -0.69 -2.57 12.50
N VAL A 62 -1.93 -2.09 12.47
CA VAL A 62 -2.81 -2.25 11.30
C VAL A 62 -2.17 -1.64 10.05
N ASN A 63 -1.63 -0.43 10.16
CA ASN A 63 -1.00 0.25 9.03
C ASN A 63 0.24 -0.49 8.53
N GLU A 64 1.07 -1.06 9.41
CA GLU A 64 2.22 -1.88 9.00
C GLU A 64 1.78 -3.21 8.35
N LEU A 65 0.68 -3.82 8.80
CA LEU A 65 0.08 -4.98 8.13
C LEU A 65 -0.45 -4.62 6.72
N VAL A 66 -1.06 -3.44 6.58
CA VAL A 66 -1.49 -2.93 5.28
C VAL A 66 -0.29 -2.62 4.39
N ARG A 67 0.77 -2.00 4.93
CA ARG A 67 2.02 -1.74 4.21
C ARG A 67 2.64 -3.03 3.69
N GLU A 68 2.74 -4.07 4.52
CA GLU A 68 3.24 -5.39 4.12
C GLU A 68 2.39 -6.00 3.01
N TYR A 69 1.06 -5.94 3.12
CA TYR A 69 0.14 -6.38 2.08
C TYR A 69 0.35 -5.63 0.75
N LEU A 70 0.42 -4.30 0.80
CA LEU A 70 0.61 -3.47 -0.39
C LEU A 70 1.95 -3.80 -1.07
N GLU A 71 3.03 -3.89 -0.30
CA GLU A 71 4.36 -4.20 -0.81
C GLU A 71 4.42 -5.62 -1.40
N TRP A 72 3.83 -6.62 -0.74
CA TRP A 72 3.78 -8.00 -1.23
C TRP A 72 3.04 -8.09 -2.58
N ASN A 73 1.96 -7.32 -2.76
CA ASN A 73 1.21 -7.26 -4.03
C ASN A 73 1.85 -6.33 -5.08
N GLY A 74 2.98 -5.69 -4.78
CA GLY A 74 3.68 -4.79 -5.71
C GLY A 74 3.11 -3.38 -5.81
N TYR A 75 2.24 -2.96 -4.89
CA TYR A 75 1.63 -1.63 -4.83
C TYR A 75 2.54 -0.60 -4.13
N LEU A 76 3.80 -0.53 -4.57
CA LEU A 76 4.87 0.22 -3.89
C LEU A 76 4.58 1.72 -3.74
N TYR A 77 3.96 2.34 -4.75
CA TYR A 77 3.60 3.76 -4.70
C TYR A 77 2.54 4.05 -3.65
N THR A 78 1.49 3.20 -3.59
CA THR A 78 0.43 3.33 -2.59
C THR A 78 0.98 3.13 -1.18
N ALA A 79 1.92 2.19 -0.99
CA ALA A 79 2.60 2.00 0.28
C ALA A 79 3.40 3.24 0.70
N SER A 80 4.11 3.88 -0.24
CA SER A 80 4.86 5.11 0.03
C SER A 80 3.96 6.29 0.43
N VAL A 81 2.79 6.42 -0.21
CA VAL A 81 1.81 7.45 0.12
C VAL A 81 1.23 7.18 1.50
N LEU A 82 0.83 5.93 1.80
CA LEU A 82 0.33 5.51 3.10
C LEU A 82 1.29 5.88 4.25
N VAL A 83 2.57 5.55 4.11
CA VAL A 83 3.59 5.86 5.13
C VAL A 83 3.66 7.36 5.42
N SER A 84 3.55 8.19 4.37
CA SER A 84 3.61 9.64 4.48
C SER A 84 2.33 10.23 5.09
N GLU A 85 1.16 9.76 4.65
CA GLU A 85 -0.15 10.26 5.10
C GLU A 85 -0.49 9.83 6.53
N ALA A 86 -0.14 8.60 6.90
CA ALA A 86 -0.41 8.05 8.23
C ALA A 86 0.68 8.39 9.27
N ALA A 87 1.64 9.26 8.90
CA ALA A 87 2.78 9.64 9.75
C ALA A 87 3.51 8.42 10.35
N MET A 88 3.67 7.36 9.55
CA MET A 88 4.30 6.12 9.99
C MET A 88 5.82 6.26 10.07
N PRO A 89 6.48 5.47 10.93
CA PRO A 89 7.93 5.32 10.86
C PRO A 89 8.38 4.91 9.44
N LYS A 90 9.47 5.53 8.97
CA LYS A 90 10.08 5.15 7.69
C LYS A 90 10.61 3.72 7.74
N ASP A 91 11.19 3.37 8.89
CA ASP A 91 11.67 2.03 9.18
C ASP A 91 10.49 1.07 9.25
N LYS A 92 10.54 0.05 8.40
CA LYS A 92 9.51 -0.96 8.27
C LYS A 92 9.73 -2.04 9.33
N LYS A 93 8.65 -2.56 9.92
CA LYS A 93 8.73 -3.76 10.75
C LYS A 93 9.01 -4.98 9.88
N SER A 94 9.95 -5.80 10.31
CA SER A 94 10.17 -7.12 9.74
C SER A 94 8.93 -7.99 9.92
N ARG A 95 8.77 -8.97 9.04
CA ARG A 95 7.65 -9.91 9.12
C ARG A 95 7.64 -10.68 10.45
N THR A 96 8.81 -11.01 10.99
CA THR A 96 8.96 -11.68 12.29
C THR A 96 8.46 -10.81 13.45
N GLU A 97 8.74 -9.51 13.42
CA GLU A 97 8.23 -8.56 14.43
C GLU A 97 6.70 -8.48 14.36
N LEU A 98 6.13 -8.34 13.16
CA LEU A 98 4.68 -8.31 12.95
C LEU A 98 4.00 -9.61 13.41
N CYS A 99 4.58 -10.76 13.11
CA CYS A 99 4.08 -12.05 13.58
C CYS A 99 4.06 -12.13 15.11
N THR A 100 5.09 -11.60 15.76
CA THR A 100 5.19 -11.56 17.23
C THR A 100 4.12 -10.67 17.83
N GLU A 101 3.92 -9.46 17.29
CA GLU A 101 2.91 -8.52 17.77
C GLU A 101 1.47 -9.02 17.57
N VAL A 102 1.18 -9.67 16.44
CA VAL A 102 -0.15 -10.21 16.16
C VAL A 102 -0.39 -11.57 16.85
N GLY A 103 0.66 -12.21 17.36
CA GLY A 103 0.57 -13.52 18.03
C GLY A 103 0.31 -14.67 17.07
N VAL A 104 0.85 -14.60 15.84
CA VAL A 104 0.75 -15.64 14.82
C VAL A 104 2.12 -16.20 14.48
N ARG A 105 2.18 -17.49 14.13
CA ARG A 105 3.41 -18.15 13.71
C ARG A 105 3.52 -18.08 12.19
N ASP A 106 4.68 -17.68 11.69
CA ASP A 106 5.02 -17.76 10.26
C ASP A 106 5.63 -19.16 10.00
N ASP A 107 4.85 -20.01 9.36
CA ASP A 107 5.28 -21.29 8.79
C ASP A 107 5.47 -21.19 7.26
N GLU A 108 6.13 -22.16 6.62
CA GLU A 108 6.40 -22.13 5.17
C GLU A 108 5.15 -21.91 4.29
N LYS A 109 3.98 -22.37 4.75
CA LYS A 109 2.72 -22.23 3.99
C LYS A 109 2.14 -20.82 4.14
N SER A 110 2.22 -20.25 5.32
CA SER A 110 1.79 -18.89 5.61
C SER A 110 2.72 -17.83 5.03
N SER A 111 4.01 -18.12 4.86
CA SER A 111 4.95 -17.21 4.17
C SER A 111 4.62 -17.00 2.67
N ALA A 112 3.79 -17.86 2.07
CA ALA A 112 3.36 -17.75 0.67
C ALA A 112 2.32 -16.65 0.42
N LEU A 113 1.80 -16.00 1.47
CA LEU A 113 0.80 -14.94 1.38
C LEU A 113 1.15 -13.77 2.33
N PRO A 114 0.61 -12.56 2.09
CA PRO A 114 0.71 -11.46 3.04
C PRO A 114 0.17 -11.86 4.41
N LEU A 115 0.79 -11.34 5.46
CA LEU A 115 0.41 -11.66 6.84
C LEU A 115 -1.03 -11.26 7.13
N LEU A 116 -1.46 -10.09 6.62
CA LEU A 116 -2.84 -9.63 6.73
C LEU A 116 -3.84 -10.63 6.13
N SER A 117 -3.51 -11.23 4.97
CA SER A 117 -4.35 -12.23 4.32
C SER A 117 -4.47 -13.51 5.16
N ASN A 118 -3.37 -13.95 5.78
CA ASN A 118 -3.39 -15.11 6.67
C ASN A 118 -4.24 -14.87 7.91
N ILE A 119 -4.15 -13.69 8.52
CA ILE A 119 -4.94 -13.30 9.69
C ILE A 119 -6.44 -13.34 9.36
N VAL A 120 -6.83 -12.73 8.24
CA VAL A 120 -8.23 -12.71 7.78
C VAL A 120 -8.74 -14.12 7.50
N ALA A 121 -7.94 -14.96 6.84
CA ALA A 121 -8.29 -16.36 6.59
C ALA A 121 -8.49 -17.15 7.89
N ALA A 122 -7.55 -17.04 8.83
CA ALA A 122 -7.62 -17.72 10.12
C ALA A 122 -8.85 -17.30 10.93
N TYR A 123 -9.16 -16.00 10.98
CA TYR A 123 -10.33 -15.46 11.65
C TYR A 123 -11.64 -15.96 11.01
N THR A 124 -11.71 -15.92 9.68
CA THR A 124 -12.87 -16.38 8.92
C THR A 124 -13.16 -17.87 9.15
N GLU A 125 -12.12 -18.72 9.11
CA GLU A 125 -12.27 -20.15 9.37
C GLU A 125 -12.66 -20.46 10.82
N ARG A 126 -12.20 -19.64 11.78
CA ARG A 126 -12.65 -19.74 13.18
C ARG A 126 -14.13 -19.41 13.32
N ILE A 127 -14.62 -18.36 12.65
CA ILE A 127 -16.04 -17.99 12.66
C ILE A 127 -16.90 -19.10 12.04
N LYS A 128 -16.53 -19.58 10.85
CA LYS A 128 -17.25 -20.67 10.16
C LYS A 128 -17.38 -21.90 11.05
N ARG A 129 -16.31 -22.30 11.75
CA ARG A 129 -16.34 -23.42 12.71
C ARG A 129 -17.30 -23.19 13.87
N LYS A 130 -17.33 -21.99 14.45
CA LYS A 130 -18.29 -21.65 15.52
C LYS A 130 -19.74 -21.73 15.03
N ILE A 131 -20.04 -21.16 13.86
CA ILE A 131 -21.38 -21.20 13.26
C ILE A 131 -21.81 -22.65 13.00
N ASN A 132 -20.92 -23.46 12.42
CA ASN A 132 -21.20 -24.86 12.13
C ASN A 132 -21.43 -25.69 13.41
N LYS A 133 -20.72 -25.38 14.50
CA LYS A 133 -20.94 -26.01 15.80
C LYS A 133 -22.32 -25.67 16.35
N ILE A 134 -22.70 -24.39 16.36
CA ILE A 134 -24.02 -23.94 16.83
C ILE A 134 -25.15 -24.62 16.03
N LYS A 135 -24.99 -24.76 14.71
CA LYS A 135 -25.97 -25.46 13.86
C LYS A 135 -26.11 -26.95 14.18
N ARG A 136 -25.02 -27.62 14.58
CA ARG A 136 -25.07 -29.03 14.99
C ARG A 136 -25.70 -29.20 16.36
N ASP A 137 -25.40 -28.29 17.30
CA ASP A 137 -25.90 -28.37 18.68
C ASP A 137 -27.41 -28.00 18.79
N ALA A 138 -27.97 -27.37 17.74
CA ALA A 138 -29.39 -26.99 17.65
C ALA A 138 -30.26 -28.00 16.87
N CYS A 139 -29.70 -29.11 16.40
CA CYS A 139 -30.36 -30.16 15.62
C CYS A 139 -30.33 -31.48 16.39
#